data_AF-X1PXX2-F1
#
_entry.id   AF-X1PXX2-F1
#
_cell.length_a   1.000
_cell.length_b   1.000
_cell.length_c   1.000
_cell.angle_alpha   90.00
_cell.angle_beta   90.00
_cell.angle_gamma   90.00
#
_symmetry.space_group_name_H-M   'P 1'
#
loop_
_entity.id
_entity.type
_entity.pdbx_description
1 polymer ?
#
loop_
_entity_poly.entity_id
_entity_poly.type
_entity_poly.pdbx_seq_one_letter_code
_entity_poly.pdbx_strand_id
1 'polypeptide(L)'
;MTKFRGPGNTWRKEREHLKLNCWWSFQDLRDKQFMFWPYEHNKDPEDVPKGELKTEKFLDNWWNSLELGSRVKLEGKRFIYWGMMEPLSKEEKAPILEHIQECLNKKLALLKEV
;
A
#
# COMPACT_ATOMS: atom_id res chain seq x y z
N MET A 1 6.89 -26.55 -2.97
CA MET A 1 5.83 -26.71 -4.01
C MET A 1 4.68 -25.78 -3.66
N THR A 2 4.62 -24.63 -4.31
CA THR A 2 3.57 -23.62 -4.07
C THR A 2 2.36 -24.01 -4.91
N LYS A 3 1.31 -24.54 -4.28
CA LYS A 3 0.06 -24.91 -4.97
C LYS A 3 -0.57 -23.66 -5.60
N PHE A 4 -0.72 -23.67 -6.92
CA PHE A 4 -1.54 -22.71 -7.66
C PHE A 4 -2.94 -22.67 -7.05
N ARG A 5 -3.31 -21.56 -6.41
CA ARG A 5 -4.65 -21.37 -5.82
C ARG A 5 -5.55 -20.75 -6.89
N GLY A 6 -6.53 -21.53 -7.37
CA GLY A 6 -7.58 -21.05 -8.29
C GLY A 6 -8.40 -19.87 -7.74
N PRO A 7 -9.43 -19.39 -8.47
CA PRO A 7 -10.14 -18.14 -8.23
C PRO A 7 -11.10 -18.20 -7.02
N GLY A 8 -10.58 -18.58 -5.85
CA GLY A 8 -11.27 -18.53 -4.57
C GLY A 8 -10.92 -17.29 -3.76
N ASN A 9 -11.44 -17.22 -2.53
CA ASN A 9 -11.22 -16.11 -1.60
C ASN A 9 -9.74 -15.81 -1.31
N THR A 10 -8.85 -16.81 -1.40
CA THR A 10 -7.40 -16.58 -1.20
C THR A 10 -6.80 -15.78 -2.36
N TRP A 11 -7.03 -16.19 -3.60
CA TRP A 11 -6.51 -15.49 -4.78
C TRP A 11 -6.95 -14.02 -4.82
N ARG A 12 -8.22 -13.76 -4.45
CA ARG A 12 -8.74 -12.39 -4.34
C ARG A 12 -7.98 -11.56 -3.29
N LYS A 13 -7.66 -12.16 -2.13
CA LYS A 13 -6.87 -11.50 -1.07
C LYS A 13 -5.43 -11.26 -1.52
N GLU A 14 -4.79 -12.23 -2.17
CA GLU A 14 -3.42 -12.11 -2.68
C GLU A 14 -3.33 -11.01 -3.75
N ARG A 15 -4.27 -10.99 -4.70
CA ARG A 15 -4.34 -9.93 -5.73
C ARG A 15 -4.53 -8.54 -5.10
N GLU A 16 -5.35 -8.45 -4.06
CA GLU A 16 -5.52 -7.19 -3.32
C GLU A 16 -4.23 -6.76 -2.61
N HIS A 17 -3.53 -7.68 -1.96
CA HIS A 17 -2.21 -7.40 -1.36
C HIS A 17 -1.24 -6.86 -2.42
N LEU A 18 -1.18 -7.48 -3.59
CA LEU A 18 -0.31 -7.04 -4.68
C LEU A 18 -0.70 -5.62 -5.15
N LYS A 19 -1.99 -5.34 -5.31
CA LYS A 19 -2.49 -4.02 -5.69
C LYS A 19 -2.05 -2.95 -4.69
N LEU A 20 -2.25 -3.19 -3.39
CA LEU A 20 -1.90 -2.25 -2.34
C LEU A 20 -0.38 -2.08 -2.22
N ASN A 21 0.40 -3.14 -2.43
CA ASN A 21 1.86 -3.04 -2.49
C ASN A 21 2.35 -2.26 -3.72
N CYS A 22 1.67 -2.37 -4.87
CA CYS A 22 1.96 -1.55 -6.04
C CYS A 22 1.63 -0.07 -5.81
N TRP A 23 0.55 0.22 -5.09
CA TRP A 23 0.26 1.59 -4.68
C TRP A 23 1.32 2.14 -3.72
N TRP A 24 1.75 1.34 -2.74
CA TRP A 24 2.80 1.73 -1.80
C TRP A 24 4.14 2.00 -2.51
N SER A 25 4.50 1.23 -3.53
CA SER A 25 5.72 1.47 -4.31
C SER A 25 5.66 2.72 -5.20
N PHE A 26 4.47 3.29 -5.44
CA PHE A 26 4.32 4.55 -6.14
C PHE A 26 4.67 5.76 -5.26
N GLN A 27 4.51 5.61 -3.95
CA GLN A 27 4.67 6.71 -2.99
C GLN A 27 6.15 7.05 -2.83
N ASP A 28 6.45 8.34 -2.74
CA ASP A 28 7.80 8.78 -2.41
C ASP A 28 8.09 8.63 -0.90
N LEU A 29 9.33 8.87 -0.49
CA LEU A 29 9.71 8.76 0.92
C LEU A 29 8.92 9.71 1.82
N ARG A 30 8.59 10.92 1.34
CA ARG A 30 7.86 11.91 2.14
C ARG A 30 6.42 11.45 2.38
N ASP A 31 5.75 10.97 1.34
CA ASP A 31 4.40 10.45 1.43
C ASP A 31 4.33 9.23 2.36
N LYS A 32 5.31 8.32 2.25
CA LYS A 32 5.44 7.17 3.16
C LYS A 32 5.54 7.60 4.63
N GLN A 33 6.28 8.66 4.95
CA GLN A 33 6.34 9.22 6.32
C GLN A 33 5.01 9.82 6.74
N PHE A 34 4.35 10.52 5.82
CA PHE A 34 3.07 11.17 6.04
C PHE A 34 1.95 10.18 6.35
N MET A 35 2.04 8.95 5.84
CA MET A 35 1.14 7.88 6.23
C MET A 35 1.54 7.20 7.55
N PHE A 36 2.85 7.01 7.79
CA PHE A 36 3.35 6.29 8.97
C PHE A 36 3.09 7.04 10.28
N TRP A 37 3.44 8.32 10.37
CA TRP A 37 3.42 9.06 11.64
C TRP A 37 2.01 9.27 12.22
N PRO A 38 1.01 9.69 11.43
CA PRO A 38 -0.36 9.78 11.93
C PRO A 38 -0.91 8.41 12.31
N TYR A 39 -0.56 7.36 11.56
CA TYR A 39 -1.07 6.02 11.81
C TYR A 39 -0.52 5.38 13.10
N GLU A 40 0.80 5.39 13.30
CA GLU A 40 1.43 4.73 14.45
C GLU A 40 1.46 5.60 15.71
N HIS A 41 1.46 6.92 15.55
CA HIS A 41 1.75 7.84 16.64
C HIS A 41 0.69 8.93 16.81
N ASN A 42 -0.30 9.02 15.93
CA ASN A 42 -1.28 10.11 15.89
C ASN A 42 -0.59 11.50 15.89
N LYS A 43 0.51 11.60 15.14
CA LYS A 43 1.32 12.83 14.99
C LYS A 43 1.37 13.27 13.55
N ASP A 44 1.38 14.58 13.33
CA ASP A 44 1.72 15.13 12.03
C ASP A 44 3.22 14.91 11.78
N PRO A 45 3.64 14.38 10.61
CA PRO A 45 5.06 14.27 10.25
C PRO A 45 5.80 15.61 10.24
N GLU A 46 5.13 16.76 10.06
CA GLU A 46 5.78 18.08 10.07
C GLU A 46 6.29 18.46 11.48
N ASP A 47 5.69 17.88 12.53
CA ASP A 47 6.11 18.05 13.92
C ASP A 47 7.24 17.08 14.32
N VAL A 48 7.64 16.17 13.42
CA VAL A 48 8.65 15.15 13.71
C VAL A 48 10.05 15.70 13.42
N PRO A 49 10.97 15.66 14.40
CA PRO A 49 12.35 16.06 14.16
C PRO A 49 12.99 15.25 13.02
N LYS A 50 13.74 15.92 12.13
CA LYS A 50 14.37 15.26 10.97
C LYS A 50 15.20 14.03 11.32
N GLY A 51 15.84 14.02 12.50
CA GLY A 51 16.62 12.89 13.00
C GLY A 51 15.80 11.66 13.38
N GLU A 52 14.47 11.80 13.53
CA GLU A 52 13.55 10.71 13.86
C GLU A 52 12.87 10.09 12.63
N LEU A 53 12.95 10.77 11.47
CA LEU A 53 12.39 10.30 10.20
C LEU A 53 12.93 8.92 9.83
N LYS A 54 12.03 8.04 9.43
CA LYS A 54 12.37 6.64 9.15
C LYS A 54 13.00 6.45 7.78
N THR A 55 13.87 5.47 7.64
CA THR A 55 14.38 5.09 6.31
C THR A 55 13.28 4.46 5.45
N GLU A 56 13.42 4.49 4.13
CA GLU A 56 12.48 3.83 3.21
C GLU A 56 12.32 2.34 3.56
N LYS A 57 13.42 1.63 3.80
CA LYS A 57 13.41 0.22 4.20
C LYS A 57 12.59 -0.04 5.46
N PHE A 58 12.67 0.85 6.44
CA PHE A 58 11.87 0.74 7.66
C PHE A 58 10.38 0.86 7.34
N LEU A 59 10.01 1.85 6.52
CA LEU A 59 8.62 2.11 6.15
C LEU A 59 8.05 0.98 5.30
N ASP A 60 8.85 0.40 4.39
CA ASP A 60 8.45 -0.77 3.61
C ASP A 60 8.22 -2.01 4.50
N ASN A 61 9.05 -2.21 5.52
CA ASN A 61 8.86 -3.29 6.50
C ASN A 61 7.60 -3.08 7.34
N TRP A 62 7.38 -1.85 7.81
CA TRP A 62 6.15 -1.47 8.50
C TRP A 62 4.93 -1.75 7.64
N TRP A 63 4.91 -1.27 6.40
CA TRP A 63 3.85 -1.53 5.44
C TRP A 63 3.61 -3.03 5.27
N ASN A 64 4.66 -3.84 5.13
CA ASN A 64 4.53 -5.29 4.97
C ASN A 64 3.98 -6.00 6.22
N SER A 65 4.14 -5.42 7.41
CA SER A 65 3.57 -5.96 8.65
C SER A 65 2.07 -5.72 8.79
N LEU A 66 1.51 -4.75 8.06
CA LEU A 66 0.08 -4.42 8.12
C LEU A 66 -0.79 -5.48 7.45
N GLU A 67 -1.87 -5.87 8.14
CA GLU A 67 -2.90 -6.73 7.58
C GLU A 67 -3.76 -6.03 6.51
N LEU A 68 -4.49 -6.82 5.71
CA LEU A 68 -5.62 -6.32 4.94
C LEU A 68 -6.79 -6.02 5.87
N GLY A 69 -6.76 -4.87 6.52
CA GLY A 69 -7.93 -4.33 7.18
C GLY A 69 -9.05 -3.98 6.21
N SER A 70 -10.15 -3.43 6.71
CA SER A 70 -11.30 -3.01 5.90
C SER A 70 -11.49 -1.51 5.97
N ARG A 71 -12.53 -0.96 5.34
CA ARG A 71 -12.90 0.45 5.59
C ARG A 71 -13.57 0.63 6.95
N VAL A 72 -14.27 -0.40 7.43
CA VAL A 72 -14.98 -0.40 8.72
C VAL A 72 -14.00 -0.60 9.87
N LYS A 73 -13.01 -1.46 9.69
CA LYS A 73 -11.89 -1.63 10.60
C LYS A 73 -10.85 -0.60 10.21
N LEU A 74 -10.81 0.54 10.89
CA LEU A 74 -9.97 1.71 10.59
C LEU A 74 -8.46 1.45 10.81
N GLU A 75 -8.00 0.26 10.45
CA GLU A 75 -6.67 -0.28 10.70
C GLU A 75 -6.22 -1.01 9.43
N GLY A 76 -4.92 -1.02 9.16
CA GLY A 76 -4.30 -1.78 8.08
C GLY A 76 -4.32 -1.12 6.70
N LYS A 77 -3.82 -1.85 5.70
CA LYS A 77 -3.45 -1.30 4.39
C LYS A 77 -4.61 -0.64 3.64
N ARG A 78 -5.80 -1.22 3.72
CA ARG A 78 -6.98 -0.67 3.04
C ARG A 78 -7.40 0.66 3.63
N PHE A 79 -7.40 0.77 4.96
CA PHE A 79 -7.80 2.00 5.62
C PHE A 79 -6.91 3.16 5.16
N ILE A 80 -5.59 2.96 5.21
CA ILE A 80 -4.60 3.96 4.75
C ILE A 80 -4.81 4.28 3.26
N TYR A 81 -4.89 3.25 2.40
CA TYR A 81 -5.11 3.45 0.96
C TYR A 81 -6.36 4.28 0.67
N TRP A 82 -7.48 3.95 1.32
CA TRP A 82 -8.73 4.69 1.11
C TRP A 82 -8.66 6.10 1.69
N GLY A 83 -8.05 6.30 2.86
CA GLY A 83 -7.87 7.61 3.47
C GLY A 83 -7.08 8.56 2.57
N MET A 84 -6.06 8.04 1.87
CA MET A 84 -5.26 8.83 0.92
C MET A 84 -5.95 9.00 -0.44
N MET A 85 -6.62 7.97 -0.93
CA MET A 85 -7.25 8.01 -2.26
C MET A 85 -8.60 8.73 -2.25
N GLU A 86 -9.41 8.63 -1.21
CA GLU A 86 -10.75 9.23 -1.15
C GLU A 86 -10.79 10.73 -1.49
N PRO A 87 -9.95 11.60 -0.89
CA PRO A 87 -10.01 13.04 -1.13
C PRO A 87 -9.54 13.47 -2.52
N LEU A 88 -8.83 12.62 -3.26
CA LEU A 88 -8.31 12.96 -4.58
C LEU A 88 -9.43 13.10 -5.62
N SER A 89 -9.29 14.06 -6.53
CA SER A 89 -10.10 14.17 -7.75
C SER A 89 -9.88 12.97 -8.69
N LYS A 90 -10.69 12.87 -9.75
CA LYS A 90 -10.53 11.79 -10.74
C LYS A 90 -9.22 11.94 -11.51
N GLU A 91 -8.86 13.19 -11.80
CA GLU A 91 -7.67 13.60 -12.52
C GLU A 91 -6.41 13.24 -11.72
N GLU A 92 -6.42 13.48 -10.40
CA GLU A 92 -5.31 13.11 -9.50
C GLU A 92 -5.21 11.60 -9.29
N LYS A 93 -6.34 10.88 -9.28
CA LYS A 93 -6.38 9.41 -9.17
C LYS A 93 -5.84 8.71 -10.40
N ALA A 94 -6.05 9.27 -11.59
CA ALA A 94 -5.75 8.63 -12.86
C ALA A 94 -4.30 8.09 -12.96
N PRO A 95 -3.24 8.89 -12.75
CA PRO A 95 -1.86 8.39 -12.85
C PRO A 95 -1.53 7.33 -11.81
N ILE A 96 -2.10 7.45 -10.60
CA ILE A 96 -1.91 6.47 -9.53
C ILE A 96 -2.52 5.12 -9.92
N LEU A 97 -3.74 5.14 -10.45
CA LEU A 97 -4.45 3.94 -10.86
C LEU A 97 -3.79 3.27 -12.07
N GLU A 98 -3.28 4.06 -13.02
CA GLU A 98 -2.50 3.56 -14.15
C GLU A 98 -1.24 2.84 -13.67
N HIS A 99 -0.45 3.48 -12.80
CA HIS A 99 0.75 2.86 -12.22
C HIS A 99 0.44 1.56 -11.47
N ILE A 100 -0.61 1.56 -10.62
CA ILE A 100 -1.02 0.36 -9.89
C ILE A 100 -1.36 -0.78 -10.87
N GLN A 101 -2.07 -0.46 -11.95
CA GLN A 101 -2.51 -1.45 -12.93
C GLN A 101 -1.32 -2.03 -13.70
N GLU A 102 -0.38 -1.20 -14.13
CA GLU A 102 0.86 -1.64 -14.78
C GLU A 102 1.72 -2.52 -13.86
N CYS A 103 1.94 -2.06 -12.62
CA CYS A 103 2.70 -2.80 -11.62
C CYS A 103 2.05 -4.16 -11.33
N LEU A 104 0.72 -4.19 -11.16
CA LEU A 104 -0.02 -5.42 -10.90
C LEU A 104 0.09 -6.40 -12.07
N ASN A 105 -0.02 -5.92 -13.32
CA ASN A 105 0.13 -6.76 -14.51
C ASN A 105 1.53 -7.39 -14.57
N LYS A 106 2.59 -6.62 -14.29
CA LYS A 106 3.96 -7.14 -14.23
C LYS A 106 4.11 -8.22 -13.16
N LYS A 107 3.59 -8.00 -11.94
CA LYS A 107 3.67 -9.00 -10.86
C LYS A 107 2.88 -10.26 -11.17
N LEU A 108 1.71 -10.14 -11.78
CA LEU A 108 0.88 -11.28 -12.16
C LEU A 108 1.49 -12.09 -13.31
N ALA A 109 2.19 -11.46 -14.25
CA ALA A 109 2.92 -12.15 -15.30
C ALA A 109 4.03 -13.04 -14.71
N LEU A 110 4.83 -12.49 -13.80
CA LEU A 110 5.89 -13.23 -13.12
C LEU A 110 5.36 -14.44 -12.31
N LEU A 111 4.15 -14.36 -11.77
CA LEU A 111 3.53 -15.47 -11.03
C LEU A 111 2.98 -16.58 -11.94
N LYS A 112 2.79 -16.33 -13.24
CA LYS A 112 2.34 -17.34 -14.21
C LYS A 112 3.51 -18.11 -14.85
N GLU A 113 4.72 -17.57 -14.77
CA GLU A 113 5.96 -18.17 -15.29
C GLU A 113 6.63 -19.13 -14.27
N VAL A 114 6.06 -19.25 -13.07
CA VAL A 114 6.50 -20.13 -11.97
C VAL A 114 5.49 -21.24 -11.74
#